data_AF-A0A956CSR2-F1
#
_entry.id   AF-A0A956CSR2-F1
#
_cell.length_a   1.000
_cell.length_b   1.000
_cell.length_c   1.000
_cell.angle_alpha   90.00
_cell.angle_beta   90.00
_cell.angle_gamma   90.00
#
_symmetry.space_group_name_H-M   'P 1'
#
loop_
_entity.id
_entity.type
_entity.pdbx_description
1 polymer ?
#
loop_
_entity_poly.entity_id
_entity_poly.type
_entity_poly.pdbx_seq_one_letter_code
_entity_poly.pdbx_strand_id
1 'polypeptide(L)'
;MALIECPDCGRKVSDRAKTCPDCSCPVAELIMEQRDDEDRKARIASRERIDARLVDCGRCGGRGWYDHGEGMIAWCIVCEQTGRTPLVRASDGWYSVAPYAVERFIGGELHAPTSGVVYFLGDREPRGHQFPAPSDRVPVDPNDPKIPWTMEADAKKKLLEPKD
;
A
#
# COMPACT_ATOMS: atom_id res chain seq x y z
N MET A 1 30.07 4.31 22.42
CA MET A 1 29.34 3.72 23.56
C MET A 1 28.50 4.84 24.13
N ALA A 2 27.19 4.79 23.95
CA ALA A 2 26.29 5.79 24.51
C ALA A 2 25.69 5.26 25.81
N LEU A 3 25.62 6.12 26.83
CA LEU A 3 24.81 5.87 28.01
C LEU A 3 23.41 6.40 27.73
N ILE A 4 22.42 5.53 27.88
CA ILE A 4 21.00 5.80 27.71
C ILE A 4 20.33 5.87 29.09
N GLU A 5 19.22 6.58 29.20
CA GLU A 5 18.45 6.64 30.45
C GLU A 5 17.45 5.49 30.48
N CYS A 6 17.41 4.75 31.59
CA CYS A 6 16.39 3.73 31.81
C CYS A 6 15.01 4.39 31.89
N PRO A 7 14.01 3.98 31.08
CA PRO A 7 12.68 4.60 31.06
C PRO A 7 11.89 4.40 32.37
N ASP A 8 12.32 3.47 33.21
CA ASP A 8 11.66 3.12 34.47
C ASP A 8 12.29 3.81 35.68
N CYS A 9 13.61 3.72 35.85
CA CYS A 9 14.31 4.23 37.03
C CYS A 9 15.17 5.48 36.77
N GLY A 10 15.32 5.92 35.52
CA GLY A 10 16.07 7.11 35.12
C GLY A 10 17.60 7.00 35.23
N ARG A 11 18.15 5.84 35.63
CA ARG A 11 19.61 5.64 35.71
C ARG A 11 20.23 5.47 34.33
N LYS A 12 21.49 5.90 34.21
CA LYS A 12 22.28 5.76 32.98
C LYS A 12 22.79 4.33 32.84
N VAL A 13 22.31 3.64 31.81
CA VAL A 13 22.70 2.27 31.45
C VAL A 13 23.33 2.26 30.07
N SER A 14 24.09 1.22 29.73
CA SER A 14 24.66 1.10 28.37
C SER A 14 23.54 0.88 27.35
N ASP A 15 23.69 1.51 26.18
CA ASP A 15 22.92 1.26 24.95
C ASP A 15 22.86 -0.23 24.52
N ARG A 16 23.72 -1.10 25.04
CA ARG A 16 23.76 -2.55 24.77
C ARG A 16 23.21 -3.41 25.90
N ALA A 17 22.78 -2.82 27.01
CA ALA A 17 22.26 -3.57 28.15
C ALA A 17 20.89 -4.17 27.80
N LYS A 18 20.75 -5.49 27.91
CA LYS A 18 19.46 -6.18 27.76
C LYS A 18 18.46 -5.75 28.84
N THR A 19 18.97 -5.57 30.06
CA THR A 19 18.20 -5.27 31.26
C THR A 19 18.94 -4.24 32.10
N CYS A 20 18.20 -3.33 32.74
CA CYS A 20 18.75 -2.37 33.68
C CYS A 20 19.31 -3.12 34.91
N PRO A 21 20.59 -2.93 35.28
CA PRO A 21 21.16 -3.60 36.46
C PRO A 21 20.55 -3.11 37.79
N ASP A 22 19.91 -1.93 37.81
CA ASP A 22 19.39 -1.32 39.03
C ASP A 22 17.93 -1.66 39.32
N CYS A 23 17.07 -1.74 38.29
CA CYS A 23 15.64 -2.02 38.46
C CYS A 23 15.15 -3.27 37.73
N SER A 24 16.04 -4.00 37.04
CA SER A 24 15.69 -5.20 36.26
C SER A 24 14.69 -4.96 35.10
N CYS A 25 14.47 -3.70 34.71
CA CYS A 25 13.64 -3.34 33.56
C CYS A 25 14.24 -3.85 32.23
N PRO A 26 13.44 -4.42 31.30
CA PRO A 26 13.91 -4.90 29.99
C PRO A 26 14.19 -3.74 29.02
N VAL A 27 15.24 -2.96 29.31
CA VAL A 27 15.57 -1.71 28.61
C VAL A 27 15.74 -1.90 27.10
N ALA A 28 16.31 -3.01 26.65
CA ALA A 28 16.50 -3.25 25.21
C ALA A 28 15.17 -3.33 24.45
N GLU A 29 14.17 -4.02 25.00
CA GLU A 29 12.86 -4.17 24.35
C GLU A 29 12.10 -2.84 24.31
N LEU A 30 12.09 -2.12 25.44
CA LEU A 30 11.39 -0.83 25.52
C LEU A 30 12.00 0.23 24.60
N ILE A 31 13.32 0.26 24.46
CA ILE A 31 13.97 1.21 23.54
C ILE A 31 13.71 0.85 22.09
N MET A 32 13.69 -0.45 21.76
CA MET A 32 13.29 -0.88 20.42
C MET A 32 11.86 -0.44 20.12
N GLU A 33 10.92 -0.67 21.04
CA GLU A 33 9.53 -0.24 20.90
C GLU A 33 9.38 1.28 20.76
N GLN A 34 10.10 2.06 21.60
CA GLN A 34 10.11 3.52 21.50
C GLN A 34 10.61 4.02 20.14
N ARG A 35 11.68 3.40 19.61
CA ARG A 35 12.24 3.73 18.30
C ARG A 35 11.28 3.36 17.18
N ASP A 36 10.63 2.19 17.25
CA ASP A 36 9.63 1.77 16.27
C ASP A 36 8.42 2.72 16.27
N ASP A 37 8.00 3.19 17.43
CA ASP A 37 6.94 4.19 17.59
C ASP A 37 7.35 5.57 17.04
N GLU A 38 8.58 6.00 17.30
CA GLU A 38 9.14 7.22 16.74
C GLU A 38 9.23 7.15 15.21
N ASP A 39 9.73 6.05 14.66
CA ASP A 39 9.82 5.79 13.23
C ASP A 39 8.42 5.75 12.59
N ARG A 40 7.45 5.11 13.25
CA ARG A 40 6.05 5.10 12.79
C ARG A 40 5.48 6.52 12.77
N LYS A 41 5.67 7.31 13.84
CA LYS A 41 5.21 8.70 13.92
C LYS A 41 5.88 9.56 12.86
N ALA A 42 7.18 9.40 12.63
CA ALA A 42 7.92 10.11 11.60
C ALA A 42 7.39 9.78 10.19
N ARG A 43 7.11 8.50 9.91
CA ARG A 43 6.46 8.08 8.65
C ARG A 43 5.10 8.72 8.47
N ILE A 44 4.24 8.69 9.49
CA ILE A 44 2.91 9.32 9.44
C ILE A 44 3.04 10.83 9.24
N ALA A 45 3.92 11.51 9.97
CA ALA A 45 4.14 12.95 9.87
C ALA A 45 4.66 13.38 8.48
N SER A 46 5.35 12.49 7.77
CA SER A 46 5.81 12.74 6.40
C SER A 46 4.74 12.56 5.32
N ARG A 47 3.52 12.13 5.69
CA ARG A 47 2.43 11.88 4.73
C ARG A 47 1.88 13.21 4.21
N GLU A 48 1.84 13.34 2.90
CA GLU A 48 1.37 14.54 2.22
C GLU A 48 0.54 14.15 1.00
N ARG A 49 -0.67 14.70 0.90
CA ARG A 49 -1.46 14.62 -0.33
C ARG A 49 -0.80 15.47 -1.40
N ILE A 50 -0.58 14.90 -2.57
CA ILE A 50 -0.16 15.70 -3.73
C ILE A 50 -1.41 16.24 -4.40
N ASP A 51 -1.72 17.50 -4.11
CA ASP A 51 -2.95 18.15 -4.57
C ASP A 51 -3.09 18.14 -6.10
N ALA A 52 -4.35 18.02 -6.55
CA ALA A 52 -4.77 17.90 -7.94
C ALA A 52 -4.16 16.70 -8.72
N ARG A 53 -3.31 15.87 -8.11
CA ARG A 53 -2.71 14.71 -8.75
C ARG A 53 -3.49 13.44 -8.48
N LEU A 54 -4.01 12.88 -9.56
CA LEU A 54 -4.63 11.57 -9.59
C LEU A 54 -3.69 10.55 -10.22
N VAL A 55 -3.73 9.34 -9.70
CA VAL A 55 -3.06 8.17 -10.26
C VAL A 55 -4.06 7.06 -10.52
N ASP A 56 -3.65 6.06 -11.28
CA ASP A 56 -4.44 4.85 -11.43
C ASP A 56 -4.69 4.21 -10.08
N CYS A 57 -5.94 3.84 -9.84
CA CYS A 57 -6.34 3.15 -8.62
C CYS A 57 -5.53 1.86 -8.47
N GLY A 58 -4.79 1.72 -7.37
CA GLY A 58 -3.97 0.54 -7.10
C GLY A 58 -4.76 -0.76 -7.03
N ARG A 59 -6.08 -0.69 -6.78
CA ARG A 59 -6.97 -1.85 -6.81
C ARG A 59 -7.35 -2.23 -8.25
N CYS A 60 -7.95 -1.33 -9.05
CA CYS A 60 -8.46 -1.67 -10.39
C CYS A 60 -7.47 -1.44 -11.52
N GLY A 61 -6.28 -0.93 -11.21
CA GLY A 61 -5.28 -0.57 -12.21
C GLY A 61 -5.81 0.43 -13.22
N GLY A 62 -6.54 1.46 -12.77
CA GLY A 62 -7.02 2.52 -13.68
C GLY A 62 -8.36 2.24 -14.39
N ARG A 63 -8.95 1.05 -14.24
CA ARG A 63 -10.13 0.63 -15.05
C ARG A 63 -11.48 1.18 -14.57
N GLY A 64 -11.64 1.43 -13.27
CA GLY A 64 -12.93 1.78 -12.66
C GLY A 64 -13.82 0.58 -12.32
N TRP A 65 -13.47 -0.63 -12.75
CA TRP A 65 -14.23 -1.87 -12.54
C TRP A 65 -13.32 -3.11 -12.57
N TYR A 66 -13.89 -4.27 -12.23
CA TYR A 66 -13.26 -5.60 -12.34
C TYR A 66 -14.19 -6.57 -13.06
N ASP A 67 -13.60 -7.46 -13.84
CA ASP A 67 -14.25 -8.66 -14.34
C ASP A 67 -14.07 -9.78 -13.31
N HIS A 68 -15.17 -10.39 -12.89
CA HIS A 68 -15.17 -11.57 -12.03
C HIS A 68 -15.17 -12.88 -12.83
N GLY A 69 -15.14 -12.81 -14.17
CA GLY A 69 -15.36 -13.93 -15.06
C GLY A 69 -16.84 -14.04 -15.46
N GLU A 70 -17.10 -14.82 -16.51
CA GLU A 70 -18.46 -15.15 -16.99
C GLU A 70 -19.35 -13.94 -17.31
N GLY A 71 -18.72 -12.80 -17.67
CA GLY A 71 -19.42 -11.55 -17.97
C GLY A 71 -19.90 -10.77 -16.75
N MET A 72 -19.52 -11.18 -15.54
CA MET A 72 -19.87 -10.49 -14.30
C MET A 72 -18.91 -9.33 -14.03
N ILE A 73 -19.41 -8.12 -14.21
CA ILE A 73 -18.64 -6.88 -13.98
C ILE A 73 -19.07 -6.25 -12.65
N ALA A 74 -18.09 -5.85 -11.84
CA ALA A 74 -18.32 -5.08 -10.62
C ALA A 74 -17.59 -3.73 -10.65
N TRP A 75 -18.33 -2.68 -10.32
CA TRP A 75 -17.82 -1.33 -10.16
C TRP A 75 -16.84 -1.22 -8.98
N CYS A 76 -15.72 -0.54 -9.19
CA CYS A 76 -14.71 -0.40 -8.15
C CYS A 76 -15.14 0.62 -7.10
N ILE A 77 -15.36 0.13 -5.87
CA ILE A 77 -15.73 0.96 -4.72
C ILE A 77 -14.59 1.86 -4.20
N VAL A 78 -13.33 1.47 -4.42
CA VAL A 78 -12.16 2.20 -3.90
C VAL A 78 -11.95 3.51 -4.63
N CYS A 79 -12.09 3.49 -5.96
CA CYS A 79 -11.96 4.69 -6.79
C CYS A 79 -13.32 5.30 -7.16
N GLU A 80 -14.41 4.82 -6.57
CA GLU A 80 -15.78 5.26 -6.88
C GLU A 80 -16.02 5.26 -8.40
N GLN A 81 -15.64 4.17 -9.09
CA GLN A 81 -15.84 3.96 -10.53
C GLN A 81 -14.98 4.85 -11.45
N THR A 82 -14.25 5.81 -10.90
CA THR A 82 -13.45 6.76 -11.70
C THR A 82 -12.15 6.19 -12.27
N GLY A 83 -11.74 5.00 -11.83
CA GLY A 83 -10.41 4.43 -12.12
C GLY A 83 -9.24 5.21 -11.50
N ARG A 84 -9.50 6.35 -10.88
CA ARG A 84 -8.49 7.30 -10.40
C ARG A 84 -8.57 7.45 -8.89
N THR A 85 -7.43 7.64 -8.27
CA THR A 85 -7.32 7.85 -6.82
C THR A 85 -6.31 8.95 -6.53
N PRO A 86 -6.53 9.75 -5.47
CA PRO A 86 -5.53 10.66 -4.94
C PRO A 86 -4.17 9.99 -4.70
N LEU A 87 -3.11 10.73 -5.01
CA LEU A 87 -1.74 10.35 -4.71
C LEU A 87 -1.31 10.94 -3.36
N VAL A 88 -0.78 10.08 -2.49
CA VAL A 88 -0.16 10.49 -1.23
C VAL A 88 1.31 10.08 -1.25
N ARG A 89 2.19 11.00 -0.88
CA ARG A 89 3.61 10.77 -0.65
C ARG A 89 3.85 10.53 0.84
N ALA A 90 4.80 9.66 1.18
CA ALA A 90 5.41 9.58 2.50
C ALA A 90 6.92 9.34 2.35
N SER A 91 7.66 9.40 3.46
CA SER A 91 9.09 9.12 3.51
C SER A 91 9.46 7.72 3.03
N ASP A 92 8.54 6.76 3.12
CA ASP A 92 8.72 5.38 2.66
C ASP A 92 8.11 5.09 1.28
N GLY A 93 7.63 6.11 0.57
CA GLY A 93 7.26 6.01 -0.84
C GLY A 93 5.89 6.58 -1.18
N TRP A 94 5.25 6.00 -2.19
CA TRP A 94 4.07 6.57 -2.84
C TRP A 94 2.85 5.67 -2.72
N TYR A 95 1.68 6.28 -2.54
CA TYR A 95 0.45 5.58 -2.23
C TYR A 95 -0.72 6.07 -3.08
N SER A 96 -1.50 5.13 -3.62
CA SER A 96 -2.84 5.41 -4.15
C SER A 96 -3.85 5.22 -3.01
N VAL A 97 -4.67 6.22 -2.74
CA VAL A 97 -5.60 6.21 -1.60
C VAL A 97 -7.02 6.46 -2.08
N ALA A 98 -8.00 5.70 -1.59
CA ALA A 98 -9.41 5.95 -1.89
C ALA A 98 -9.77 7.41 -1.55
N PRO A 99 -10.61 8.10 -2.35
CA PRO A 99 -10.93 9.50 -2.15
C PRO A 99 -11.42 9.82 -0.72
N TYR A 100 -12.29 8.97 -0.17
CA TYR A 100 -12.85 9.11 1.18
C TYR A 100 -11.87 8.73 2.32
N ALA A 101 -10.71 8.17 1.99
CA ALA A 101 -9.75 7.63 2.98
C ALA A 101 -8.48 8.49 3.12
N VAL A 102 -8.31 9.54 2.29
CA VAL A 102 -7.08 10.34 2.23
C VAL A 102 -6.72 10.93 3.59
N GLU A 103 -7.64 11.67 4.21
CA GLU A 103 -7.38 12.35 5.48
C GLU A 103 -7.10 11.37 6.61
N ARG A 104 -7.80 10.23 6.63
CA ARG A 104 -7.58 9.16 7.62
C ARG A 104 -6.23 8.48 7.45
N PHE A 105 -5.76 8.33 6.21
CA PHE A 105 -4.43 7.81 5.93
C PHE A 105 -3.35 8.82 6.34
N ILE A 106 -3.51 10.10 5.99
CA ILE A 106 -2.57 11.16 6.41
C ILE A 106 -2.53 11.27 7.94
N GLY A 107 -3.69 11.21 8.59
CA GLY A 107 -3.81 11.23 10.05
C GLY A 107 -3.32 9.97 10.77
N GLY A 108 -2.87 8.94 10.05
CA GLY A 108 -2.29 7.74 10.66
C GLY A 108 -3.29 6.67 11.11
N GLU A 109 -4.59 6.84 10.86
CA GLU A 109 -5.63 5.86 11.20
C GLU A 109 -5.60 4.63 10.29
N LEU A 110 -5.10 4.80 9.06
CA LEU A 110 -5.07 3.74 8.04
C LEU A 110 -3.65 3.30 7.71
N HIS A 111 -3.56 2.02 7.33
CA HIS A 111 -2.33 1.34 6.94
C HIS A 111 -2.49 0.72 5.53
N ALA A 112 -1.46 0.89 4.69
CA ALA A 112 -1.45 0.40 3.31
C ALA A 112 -1.69 -1.12 3.14
N PRO A 113 -1.12 -2.02 3.98
CA PRO A 113 -1.31 -3.45 3.75
C PRO A 113 -2.68 -3.99 4.18
N THR A 114 -3.39 -3.32 5.09
CA THR A 114 -4.58 -3.90 5.75
C THR A 114 -5.89 -3.17 5.49
N SER A 115 -5.83 -1.91 5.06
CA SER A 115 -7.05 -1.09 4.94
C SER A 115 -7.93 -1.42 3.74
N GLY A 116 -7.39 -2.09 2.71
CA GLY A 116 -8.10 -2.37 1.44
C GLY A 116 -8.50 -1.12 0.64
N VAL A 117 -8.03 0.06 1.06
CA VAL A 117 -8.34 1.37 0.47
C VAL A 117 -7.10 2.24 0.28
N VAL A 118 -5.94 1.78 0.73
CA VAL A 118 -4.63 2.40 0.53
C VAL A 118 -3.74 1.35 -0.14
N TYR A 119 -3.02 1.73 -1.18
CA TYR A 119 -2.16 0.83 -1.97
C TYR A 119 -0.80 1.45 -2.16
N PHE A 120 0.26 0.72 -1.83
CA PHE A 120 1.63 1.14 -2.08
C PHE A 120 1.97 1.01 -3.57
N LEU A 121 2.56 2.06 -4.14
CA LEU A 121 2.93 2.15 -5.56
C LEU A 121 4.44 1.97 -5.78
N GLY A 122 5.25 2.05 -4.72
CA GLY A 122 6.70 1.94 -4.78
C GLY A 122 7.43 3.17 -4.21
N ASP A 123 8.76 3.08 -4.18
CA ASP A 123 9.64 4.11 -3.62
C ASP A 123 9.80 5.31 -4.55
N ARG A 124 9.50 5.14 -5.84
CA ARG A 124 9.65 6.18 -6.87
C ARG A 124 8.30 6.81 -7.20
N GLU A 125 8.36 8.09 -7.51
CA GLU A 125 7.18 8.84 -7.92
C GLU A 125 6.53 8.21 -9.15
N PRO A 126 5.22 7.89 -9.11
CA PRO A 126 4.53 7.33 -10.25
C PRO A 126 4.39 8.38 -11.35
N ARG A 127 4.51 7.95 -12.61
CA ARG A 127 4.40 8.83 -13.81
C ARG A 127 3.03 9.49 -14.00
N GLY A 128 2.06 9.24 -13.12
CA GLY A 128 0.67 9.66 -13.24
C GLY A 128 -0.23 8.48 -13.58
N HIS A 129 -1.38 8.75 -14.20
CA HIS A 129 -2.24 7.73 -14.77
C HIS A 129 -1.68 7.23 -16.10
N GLN A 130 -1.61 5.91 -16.29
CA GLN A 130 -1.13 5.28 -17.52
C GLN A 130 -2.20 5.28 -18.61
N PHE A 131 -3.47 5.18 -18.20
CA PHE A 131 -4.60 5.16 -19.11
C PHE A 131 -5.16 6.58 -19.29
N PRO A 132 -5.54 6.99 -20.51
CA PRO A 132 -6.16 8.30 -20.73
C PRO A 132 -7.57 8.37 -20.12
N ALA A 133 -8.38 7.31 -20.26
CA ALA A 133 -9.71 7.23 -19.66
C ALA A 133 -9.89 5.98 -18.78
N PRO A 134 -10.72 6.05 -17.72
CA PRO A 134 -11.15 4.89 -16.94
C PRO A 134 -12.18 4.09 -17.72
N SER A 135 -11.74 3.39 -18.75
CA SER A 135 -12.57 2.48 -19.59
C SER A 135 -11.90 2.09 -20.90
N ASP A 136 -10.75 2.67 -21.27
CA ASP A 136 -10.05 2.22 -22.46
C ASP A 136 -9.74 0.74 -22.31
N ARG A 137 -10.50 -0.08 -23.06
CA ARG A 137 -10.30 -1.52 -23.13
C ARG A 137 -8.95 -1.70 -23.79
N VAL A 138 -7.91 -1.83 -22.97
CA VAL A 138 -6.65 -2.34 -23.47
C VAL A 138 -6.92 -3.80 -23.81
N PRO A 139 -6.72 -4.22 -25.07
CA PRO A 139 -6.75 -5.62 -25.42
C PRO A 139 -5.78 -6.33 -24.48
N VAL A 140 -6.29 -7.21 -23.63
CA VAL A 140 -5.43 -8.05 -22.81
C VAL A 140 -4.83 -9.06 -23.77
N ASP A 141 -3.51 -8.98 -24.01
CA ASP A 141 -2.82 -10.05 -24.74
C ASP A 141 -2.94 -11.32 -23.89
N PRO A 142 -3.61 -12.37 -24.38
CA PRO A 142 -3.75 -13.64 -23.65
C PRO A 142 -2.42 -14.33 -23.35
N ASN A 143 -1.32 -13.82 -23.91
CA ASN A 143 0.05 -14.27 -23.74
C ASN A 143 0.93 -13.29 -22.94
N ASP A 144 0.39 -12.21 -22.35
CA ASP A 144 1.18 -11.28 -21.54
C ASP A 144 1.74 -12.02 -20.30
N PRO A 145 3.08 -12.18 -20.19
CA PRO A 145 3.71 -12.95 -19.12
C PRO A 145 3.56 -12.32 -17.73
N LYS A 146 3.03 -11.09 -17.63
CA LYS A 146 2.78 -10.40 -16.36
C LYS A 146 1.42 -10.70 -15.75
N ILE A 147 0.57 -11.46 -16.45
CA ILE A 147 -0.78 -11.77 -15.97
C ILE A 147 -0.81 -13.21 -15.44
N PRO A 148 -1.00 -13.41 -14.13
CA PRO A 148 -0.89 -14.73 -13.50
C PRO A 148 -2.19 -15.52 -13.72
N TRP A 149 -2.43 -16.03 -14.93
CA TRP A 149 -3.52 -16.97 -15.18
C TRP A 149 -3.00 -18.40 -15.01
N THR A 150 -3.16 -18.95 -13.81
CA THR A 150 -2.99 -20.39 -13.56
C THR A 150 -4.16 -21.17 -14.15
N MET A 151 -4.17 -21.39 -15.47
CA MET A 151 -4.96 -22.45 -16.10
C MET A 151 -4.20 -23.02 -17.30
N GLU A 152 -4.17 -24.36 -17.38
CA GLU A 152 -3.41 -25.12 -18.38
C GLU A 152 -3.91 -24.85 -19.82
N ALA A 153 -2.95 -24.84 -20.75
CA ALA A 153 -3.14 -24.44 -22.15
C ALA A 153 -4.26 -25.19 -22.89
N ASP A 154 -4.59 -26.40 -22.46
CA ASP A 154 -5.62 -27.25 -23.08
C ASP A 154 -7.04 -26.70 -22.92
N ALA A 155 -7.33 -25.93 -21.87
CA ALA A 155 -8.65 -25.32 -21.68
C ALA A 155 -8.93 -24.20 -22.72
N LYS A 156 -7.87 -23.53 -23.22
CA LYS A 156 -8.00 -22.44 -24.22
C LYS A 156 -8.37 -22.97 -25.61
N LYS A 157 -7.93 -24.19 -25.96
CA LYS A 157 -8.14 -24.74 -27.31
C LYS A 157 -9.61 -25.12 -27.56
N LYS A 158 -10.31 -25.60 -26.54
CA LYS A 158 -11.73 -26.02 -26.62
C LYS A 158 -12.75 -24.89 -26.77
N LEU A 159 -12.35 -23.65 -26.44
CA LEU A 159 -13.23 -22.47 -26.53
C LEU A 159 -13.14 -21.74 -27.87
N LEU A 160 -12.10 -22.02 -28.67
CA LEU A 160 -11.83 -21.35 -29.94
C LEU A 160 -12.32 -22.13 -31.16
N GLU A 161 -12.86 -23.33 -30.98
CA GLU A 161 -13.47 -24.09 -32.06
C GLU A 161 -14.93 -23.61 -32.27
N PRO A 162 -15.31 -23.18 -33.48
CA PRO A 162 -16.69 -22.83 -33.78
C PRO A 162 -17.55 -24.08 -33.61
N LYS A 163 -18.62 -23.98 -32.82
CA LYS A 163 -19.61 -25.06 -32.70
C LYS A 163 -20.53 -25.01 -33.92
N ASP A 164 -20.54 -26.09 -34.70
CA ASP A 164 -21.55 -26.38 -35.72
C ASP A 164 -22.97 -26.45 -35.14
#